data_AF-A0A9I9EBM0-F1
#
_entry.id   AF-A0A9I9EBM0-F1
#
_cell.length_a   1.000
_cell.length_b   1.000
_cell.length_c   1.000
_cell.angle_alpha   90.00
_cell.angle_beta   90.00
_cell.angle_gamma   90.00
#
_symmetry.space_group_name_H-M   'P 1'
#
loop_
_entity.id
_entity.type
_entity.pdbx_description
1 polymer ?
#
loop_
_entity_poly.entity_id
_entity_poly.type
_entity_poly.pdbx_seq_one_letter_code
_entity_poly.pdbx_strand_id
1 'polypeptide(L)'
;MAGEIVEASDLKPIAIQIVRECAGLPIAITTVAKALRNKPSDIWIDALDQLKSVDVGMANIGQMDKKVYLSLKWSYDSLGYEEVKLLFLLCSICFQKTL
;
A
#
# COMPACT_ATOMS: atom_id res chain seq x y z
N MET A 1 22.69 20.64 -11.22
CA MET A 1 21.24 20.88 -11.33
C MET A 1 20.72 21.01 -9.91
N ALA A 2 20.39 22.22 -9.46
CA ALA A 2 19.87 22.44 -8.11
C ALA A 2 18.46 21.84 -8.06
N GLY A 3 18.23 20.90 -7.14
CA GLY A 3 16.89 20.39 -6.88
C GLY A 3 16.08 21.52 -6.26
N GLU A 4 15.03 21.96 -6.95
CA GLU A 4 14.08 22.92 -6.43
C GLU A 4 13.41 22.30 -5.20
N ILE A 5 13.68 22.89 -4.04
CA ILE A 5 13.06 22.47 -2.78
C ILE A 5 11.64 23.04 -2.84
N VAL A 6 10.70 22.22 -3.29
CA VAL A 6 9.28 22.61 -3.34
C VAL A 6 8.82 22.94 -1.92
N GLU A 7 8.27 24.13 -1.74
CA GLU A 7 7.77 24.62 -0.46
C GLU A 7 6.66 23.69 0.08
N ALA A 8 6.69 23.42 1.38
CA ALA A 8 5.72 22.53 2.05
C ALA A 8 4.25 22.95 1.83
N SER A 9 4.04 24.23 1.49
CA SER A 9 2.77 24.85 1.15
C SER A 9 2.07 24.18 -0.03
N ASP A 10 2.81 23.77 -1.05
CA ASP A 10 2.25 23.25 -2.31
C ASP A 10 1.90 21.75 -2.23
N LEU A 11 2.54 21.02 -1.31
CA LEU A 11 2.31 19.58 -1.10
C LEU A 11 1.15 19.28 -0.17
N LYS A 12 0.73 20.25 0.66
CA LYS A 12 -0.37 20.10 1.62
C LYS A 12 -1.67 19.52 1.03
N PRO A 13 -2.21 20.01 -0.11
CA PRO A 13 -3.43 19.44 -0.69
C PRO A 13 -3.24 17.99 -1.15
N ILE A 14 -2.06 17.64 -1.69
CA ILE A 14 -1.74 16.28 -2.15
C ILE A 14 -1.61 15.33 -0.94
N ALA A 15 -0.90 15.77 0.10
CA ALA A 15 -0.74 15.02 1.34
C ALA A 15 -2.08 14.65 1.99
N ILE A 16 -3.06 15.57 1.99
CA ILE A 16 -4.41 15.29 2.51
C ILE A 16 -5.11 14.21 1.70
N GLN A 17 -5.00 14.23 0.36
CA GLN A 17 -5.59 13.19 -0.48
C GLN A 17 -4.92 11.84 -0.23
N ILE A 18 -3.59 11.80 -0.15
CA ILE A 18 -2.85 10.57 0.15
C ILE A 18 -3.27 9.97 1.50
N VAL A 19 -3.43 10.80 2.53
CA VAL A 19 -3.90 10.34 3.86
C VAL A 19 -5.32 9.78 3.79
N ARG A 20 -6.19 10.33 2.93
CA ARG A 20 -7.53 9.77 2.69
C ARG A 20 -7.46 8.39 2.04
N GLU A 21 -6.61 8.22 1.02
CA GLU A 21 -6.39 6.91 0.39
C GLU A 21 -5.80 5.88 1.38
N CYS A 22 -5.05 6.34 2.39
CA CYS A 22 -4.56 5.47 3.47
C CYS A 22 -5.65 5.01 4.46
N ALA A 23 -6.91 5.42 4.27
CA ALA A 23 -8.09 5.00 5.05
C ALA A 23 -7.95 5.11 6.58
N GLY A 24 -7.13 6.07 7.06
CA GLY A 24 -6.90 6.28 8.50
C GLY A 24 -6.03 5.22 9.19
N LEU A 25 -5.38 4.32 8.44
CA LEU A 25 -4.50 3.29 9.00
C LEU A 25 -3.13 3.89 9.39
N PRO A 26 -2.73 3.88 10.67
CA PRO A 26 -1.46 4.48 11.09
C PRO A 26 -0.24 3.90 10.39
N ILE A 27 -0.24 2.59 10.11
CA ILE A 27 0.86 1.92 9.42
C ILE A 27 0.97 2.33 7.94
N ALA A 28 -0.16 2.52 7.25
CA ALA A 28 -0.16 2.98 5.86
C ALA A 28 0.31 4.44 5.77
N ILE A 29 -0.24 5.30 6.63
CA ILE A 29 0.13 6.72 6.69
C ILE A 29 1.63 6.89 6.98
N THR A 30 2.15 6.19 7.99
CA THR A 30 3.57 6.30 8.38
C THR A 30 4.50 5.75 7.30
N THR A 31 4.10 4.70 6.60
CA THR A 31 4.89 4.11 5.50
C THR A 31 4.95 5.06 4.30
N VAL A 32 3.79 5.57 3.84
CA VAL A 32 3.71 6.48 2.69
C VAL A 32 4.40 7.81 3.00
N ALA A 33 4.21 8.38 4.19
CA ALA A 33 4.89 9.60 4.61
C ALA A 33 6.42 9.45 4.66
N LYS A 34 6.93 8.29 5.06
CA LYS A 34 8.38 7.99 5.03
C LYS A 34 8.89 7.87 3.59
N ALA A 35 8.15 7.21 2.70
CA ALA A 35 8.54 7.04 1.30
C ALA A 35 8.59 8.36 0.52
N LEU A 36 7.66 9.28 0.82
CA LEU A 36 7.54 10.57 0.14
C LEU A 36 8.35 11.70 0.79
N ARG A 37 8.95 11.45 1.95
CA ARG A 37 9.79 12.43 2.63
C ARG A 37 10.93 12.89 1.70
N ASN A 38 11.09 14.21 1.58
CA ASN A 38 12.12 14.85 0.76
C ASN A 38 12.04 14.50 -0.74
N LYS A 39 10.86 14.05 -1.21
CA LYS A 39 10.61 13.82 -2.64
C LYS A 39 9.99 15.06 -3.30
N PRO A 40 10.31 15.32 -4.58
CA PRO A 40 9.72 16.42 -5.34
C PRO A 40 8.24 16.15 -5.67
N SER A 41 7.49 17.20 -5.99
CA SER A 41 6.02 17.19 -6.08
C SER A 41 5.46 16.26 -7.15
N ASP A 42 6.17 16.07 -8.25
CA ASP A 42 5.88 15.08 -9.30
C ASP A 42 5.78 13.66 -8.72
N ILE A 43 6.69 13.28 -7.81
CA ILE A 43 6.64 11.97 -7.14
C ILE A 43 5.44 11.85 -6.20
N TRP A 44 5.01 12.94 -5.57
CA TRP A 44 3.81 12.92 -4.72
C TRP A 44 2.53 12.73 -5.55
N ILE A 45 2.46 13.35 -6.73
CA ILE A 45 1.33 13.20 -7.65
C ILE A 45 1.27 11.78 -8.18
N ASP A 46 2.40 11.21 -8.60
CA ASP A 46 2.50 9.83 -9.08
C ASP A 46 2.08 8.82 -7.99
N ALA A 47 2.57 8.99 -6.76
CA ALA A 47 2.18 8.15 -5.65
C ALA A 47 0.66 8.22 -5.35
N LEU A 48 0.04 9.40 -5.48
CA LEU A 48 -1.40 9.56 -5.32
C LEU A 48 -2.18 8.83 -6.42
N ASP A 49 -1.72 8.88 -7.67
CA ASP A 49 -2.37 8.17 -8.80
C ASP A 49 -2.28 6.64 -8.63
N GLN A 50 -1.10 6.16 -8.21
CA GLN A 50 -0.90 4.75 -7.86
C GLN A 50 -1.85 4.30 -6.73
N LEU A 51 -1.99 5.10 -5.66
CA LEU A 51 -2.91 4.78 -4.56
C LEU A 51 -4.38 4.71 -5.02
N LYS A 52 -4.80 5.60 -5.91
CA LYS A 52 -6.18 5.60 -6.48
C LYS A 52 -6.42 4.41 -7.41
N SER A 53 -5.42 4.03 -8.22
CA SER A 53 -5.54 2.90 -9.15
C SER A 53 -5.61 1.53 -8.45
N VAL A 54 -5.01 1.40 -7.26
CA VAL A 54 -5.14 0.20 -6.42
C VAL A 54 -6.59 -0.07 -6.02
N ASP A 55 -7.43 0.95 -5.88
CA ASP A 55 -8.86 0.77 -5.59
C ASP A 55 -9.59 0.04 -6.74
N VAL A 56 -9.25 0.37 -7.99
CA VAL A 56 -9.88 -0.16 -9.21
C VAL A 56 -9.51 -1.63 -9.48
N GLY A 57 -8.30 -2.06 -9.10
CA GLY A 57 -7.83 -3.44 -9.28
C GLY A 57 -8.43 -4.47 -8.31
N MET A 58 -9.12 -4.03 -7.24
CA MET A 58 -9.65 -4.90 -6.18
C MET A 58 -11.14 -5.23 -6.32
N ALA A 59 -11.82 -4.76 -7.37
CA ALA A 59 -13.25 -4.96 -7.58
C ALA A 59 -13.68 -6.44 -7.74
N ASN A 60 -12.73 -7.38 -7.92
CA ASN A 60 -12.99 -8.81 -8.09
C ASN A 60 -12.72 -9.67 -6.84
N ILE A 61 -12.39 -9.04 -5.70
CA ILE A 61 -12.15 -9.76 -4.44
C ILE A 61 -13.50 -9.95 -3.74
N GLY A 62 -14.26 -10.96 -4.16
CA GLY A 62 -15.59 -11.24 -3.63
C GLY A 62 -15.59 -11.37 -2.10
N GLN A 63 -16.62 -10.81 -1.45
CA GLN A 63 -17.03 -10.87 -0.02
C GLN A 63 -15.97 -10.80 1.11
N MET A 64 -14.68 -10.82 0.79
CA MET A 64 -13.57 -10.74 1.72
C MET A 64 -13.31 -9.27 2.02
N ASP A 65 -13.21 -8.93 3.31
CA ASP A 65 -12.89 -7.57 3.72
C ASP A 65 -11.57 -7.13 3.07
N LYS A 66 -11.61 -6.01 2.35
CA LYS A 66 -10.47 -5.43 1.61
C LYS A 66 -9.24 -5.25 2.50
N LYS A 67 -9.43 -4.94 3.78
CA LYS A 67 -8.35 -4.80 4.77
C LYS A 67 -7.70 -6.15 5.08
N VAL A 68 -8.50 -7.21 5.18
CA VAL A 68 -8.01 -8.57 5.41
C VAL A 68 -7.18 -9.04 4.22
N TYR A 69 -7.67 -8.81 2.99
CA TYR A 69 -6.92 -9.13 1.79
C TYR A 69 -5.58 -8.38 1.73
N LEU A 70 -5.60 -7.06 1.94
CA LEU A 70 -4.39 -6.24 1.92
C LEU A 70 -3.37 -6.71 2.97
N SER A 71 -3.84 -7.05 4.17
CA SER A 71 -2.98 -7.53 5.25
C SER A 71 -2.33 -8.88 4.89
N LEU A 72 -3.09 -9.79 4.30
CA LEU A 72 -2.58 -11.08 3.83
C LEU A 72 -1.60 -10.92 2.68
N LYS A 73 -1.92 -10.08 1.70
CA LYS A 73 -1.04 -9.79 0.57
C LYS A 73 0.30 -9.20 1.02
N TRP A 74 0.26 -8.23 1.93
CA TRP A 74 1.49 -7.64 2.49
C TRP A 74 2.33 -8.66 3.25
N SER A 75 1.68 -9.51 4.05
CA SER A 75 2.36 -10.60 4.77
C SER A 75 3.03 -11.56 3.79
N TYR A 76 2.33 -11.94 2.71
CA TYR A 76 2.87 -12.81 1.66
C TYR A 76 4.04 -12.16 0.89
N ASP A 77 3.90 -10.90 0.48
CA ASP A 77 4.91 -10.17 -0.29
C ASP A 77 6.18 -9.91 0.55
N SER A 78 6.04 -9.81 1.88
CA SER A 78 7.17 -9.62 2.81
C SER A 78 8.05 -10.86 3.04
N LEU A 79 7.62 -12.03 2.58
CA LEU A 79 8.39 -13.27 2.71
C LEU A 79 9.62 -13.19 1.80
N GLY A 80 10.81 -13.24 2.40
CA GLY A 80 12.08 -13.04 1.68
C GLY A 80 12.53 -14.21 0.80
N TYR A 81 11.90 -15.39 0.94
CA TYR A 81 12.27 -16.60 0.22
C TYR A 81 11.05 -17.23 -0.45
N GLU A 82 11.22 -17.65 -1.71
CA GLU A 82 10.14 -18.26 -2.50
C GLU A 82 9.64 -19.57 -1.89
N GLU A 83 10.54 -20.34 -1.26
CA GLU A 83 10.21 -21.57 -0.53
C GLU A 83 9.23 -21.30 0.62
N VAL A 84 9.41 -20.17 1.32
CA VAL A 84 8.55 -19.78 2.45
C VAL A 84 7.20 -19.29 1.94
N LYS A 85 7.15 -18.61 0.79
CA LYS A 85 5.90 -18.25 0.10
C LYS A 85 5.10 -19.48 -0.30
N LEU A 86 5.77 -20.48 -0.90
CA LEU A 86 5.15 -21.75 -1.28
C LEU A 86 4.63 -22.51 -0.06
N LEU A 87 5.40 -22.57 1.03
CA LEU A 87 4.95 -23.17 2.30
C LEU A 87 3.74 -22.44 2.88
N PHE A 88 3.73 -21.10 2.85
CA PHE A 88 2.60 -20.30 3.30
C PHE A 88 1.33 -20.61 2.52
N LEU A 89 1.42 -20.74 1.18
CA LEU A 89 0.31 -21.16 0.34
C LEU A 89 -0.15 -22.58 0.66
N LEU A 90 0.79 -23.53 0.80
CA LEU A 90 0.50 -24.92 1.14
C LEU A 90 -0.26 -25.03 2.47
N CYS A 91 0.21 -24.34 3.51
CA CYS A 91 -0.48 -24.30 4.81
C CYS A 91 -1.90 -23.73 4.66
N SER A 92 -2.07 -22.64 3.93
CA SER A 92 -3.37 -22.00 3.71
C SER A 92 -4.39 -22.92 3.02
N ILE A 93 -3.92 -23.79 2.12
CA ILE A 93 -4.75 -24.78 1.41
C ILE A 93 -5.05 -25.98 2.31
N CYS A 94 -4.08 -26.43 3.13
CA CYS A 94 -4.26 -27.57 4.03
C CYS A 94 -5.25 -27.30 5.17
N PHE A 95 -5.32 -26.07 5.69
CA PHE A 95 -6.24 -25.72 6.78
C PHE A 95 -7.72 -25.59 6.35
N GLN A 96 -8.04 -25.63 5.06
CA GLN A 96 -9.44 -25.65 4.59
C GLN A 96 -10.13 -27.01 4.73
N LYS A 97 -9.39 -28.08 5.05
CA LYS A 97 -9.92 -29.46 5.12
C LYS A 97 -10.24 -29.96 6.54
N THR A 98 -10.20 -29.08 7.54
CA THR A 98 -10.51 -29.43 8.95
C THR A 98 -11.58 -28.50 9.55
N LEU A 99 -12.51 -28.04 8.71
CA LEU A 99 -13.80 -27.46 9.08
C LEU A 99 -14.89 -28.14 8.25
#